data_AF-K1U515-F1
#
_entry.id   AF-K1U515-F1
#
_cell.length_a   1.000
_cell.length_b   1.000
_cell.length_c   1.000
_cell.angle_alpha   90.00
_cell.angle_beta   90.00
_cell.angle_gamma   90.00
#
_symmetry.space_group_name_H-M   'P 1'
#
loop_
_entity.id
_entity.type
_entity.pdbx_description
1 polymer ?
#
loop_
_entity_poly.entity_id
_entity_poly.type
_entity_poly.pdbx_seq_one_letter_code
_entity_poly.pdbx_strand_id
1 'polypeptide(L)'
;TLVTFVSQNLGAGKFDRIKKSIKYGLLIGYGWSTLAVLIVYLFGEQLVLMIAPADNREIIDTAVNYLRINVPFYYALNTLLSLRCTLQGLGKSVVPIGASIVEMIWKIVTVVAVIPVCGYFGVCISEPIIWTASGLLVAVIAIKTLRAFEKA
;
A
#
# COMPACT_ATOMS: atom_id res chain seq x y z
N THR A 1 -1.11 17.16 -1.19
CA THR A 1 -1.20 15.71 -0.90
C THR A 1 -2.16 15.47 0.27
N LEU A 2 -2.58 14.22 0.54
CA LEU A 2 -3.46 13.91 1.69
C LEU A 2 -2.87 14.45 3.01
N VAL A 3 -1.54 14.38 3.16
CA VAL A 3 -0.77 14.98 4.27
C VAL A 3 -1.11 16.46 4.44
N THR A 4 -0.91 17.27 3.40
CA THR A 4 -1.14 18.74 3.44
C THR A 4 -2.58 19.07 3.81
N PHE A 5 -3.55 18.35 3.23
CA PHE A 5 -4.96 18.56 3.52
C PHE A 5 -5.27 18.28 4.99
N VAL A 6 -4.74 17.17 5.53
CA VAL A 6 -4.92 16.81 6.94
C VAL A 6 -4.25 17.82 7.86
N SER A 7 -3.02 18.24 7.58
CA SER A 7 -2.30 19.25 8.39
C SER A 7 -3.01 20.60 8.43
N GLN A 8 -3.52 21.09 7.30
CA GLN A 8 -4.27 22.35 7.25
C GLN A 8 -5.57 22.27 8.04
N ASN A 9 -6.32 21.18 7.92
CA ASN A 9 -7.56 21.00 8.68
C ASN A 9 -7.31 20.78 10.17
N LEU A 10 -6.17 20.18 10.54
CA LEU A 10 -5.74 20.08 11.93
C LEU A 10 -5.47 21.47 12.52
N GLY A 11 -4.70 22.31 11.82
CA GLY A 11 -4.44 23.69 12.26
C GLY A 11 -5.70 24.56 12.34
N ALA A 12 -6.74 24.21 11.57
CA ALA A 12 -8.04 24.88 11.60
C ALA A 12 -9.07 24.22 12.56
N GLY A 13 -8.70 23.18 13.31
CA GLY A 13 -9.60 22.45 14.23
C GLY A 13 -10.74 21.66 13.56
N LYS A 14 -10.69 21.44 12.24
CA LYS A 14 -11.77 20.82 11.45
C LYS A 14 -11.62 19.31 11.33
N PHE A 15 -11.71 18.59 12.46
CA PHE A 15 -11.50 17.14 12.53
C PHE A 15 -12.49 16.32 11.68
N ASP A 16 -13.73 16.76 11.53
CA ASP A 16 -14.72 16.09 10.68
C ASP A 16 -14.28 16.02 9.21
N ARG A 17 -13.58 17.05 8.72
CA ARG A 17 -13.07 17.09 7.35
C ARG A 17 -11.90 16.13 7.15
N ILE A 18 -11.12 15.86 8.20
CA ILE A 18 -10.06 14.85 8.20
C ILE A 18 -10.65 13.44 8.08
N LYS A 19 -11.72 13.12 8.82
CA LYS A 19 -12.40 11.82 8.69
C LYS A 19 -12.98 11.62 7.29
N LYS A 20 -13.61 12.67 6.74
CA LYS A 20 -14.14 12.66 5.37
C LYS A 20 -13.03 12.44 4.33
N SER A 21 -11.87 13.10 4.46
CA SER A 21 -10.78 12.92 3.50
C SER A 21 -10.22 11.51 3.48
N ILE A 22 -10.12 10.84 4.64
CA ILE A 22 -9.73 9.42 4.71
C ILE A 22 -10.76 8.56 3.95
N LYS A 23 -12.06 8.75 4.22
CA LYS A 23 -13.13 7.97 3.57
C LYS A 23 -13.13 8.16 2.05
N TYR A 24 -13.08 9.41 1.57
CA TYR A 24 -13.07 9.68 0.14
C TYR A 24 -11.76 9.23 -0.53
N GLY A 25 -10.61 9.39 0.14
CA GLY A 25 -9.33 8.91 -0.34
C GLY A 25 -9.30 7.39 -0.51
N LEU A 26 -9.85 6.65 0.46
CA LEU A 26 -9.99 5.20 0.36
C LEU A 26 -10.92 4.80 -0.78
N LEU A 27 -12.09 5.44 -0.92
CA LEU A 27 -13.04 5.14 -2.00
C LEU A 27 -12.44 5.36 -3.39
N ILE A 28 -11.78 6.50 -3.60
CA ILE A 28 -11.12 6.82 -4.88
C ILE A 28 -10.00 5.81 -5.14
N GLY A 29 -9.18 5.51 -4.13
CA GLY A 29 -8.08 4.57 -4.27
C GLY A 29 -8.53 3.11 -4.48
N TYR A 30 -9.68 2.70 -3.92
CA TYR A 30 -10.30 1.40 -4.21
C TYR A 30 -10.88 1.34 -5.61
N GLY A 31 -11.49 2.42 -6.10
CA GLY A 31 -11.88 2.55 -7.50
C GLY A 31 -10.68 2.40 -8.44
N TRP A 32 -9.57 3.06 -8.13
CA TRP A 32 -8.32 2.90 -8.87
C TRP A 32 -7.75 1.49 -8.79
N SER A 33 -7.77 0.87 -7.61
CA SER A 33 -7.32 -0.52 -7.42
C SER A 33 -8.16 -1.49 -8.25
N THR A 34 -9.47 -1.28 -8.32
CA THR A 34 -10.38 -2.06 -9.17
C THR A 34 -10.01 -1.93 -10.64
N LEU A 35 -9.81 -0.69 -11.11
CA LEU A 35 -9.41 -0.42 -12.48
C LEU A 35 -8.05 -1.07 -12.79
N ALA A 36 -7.08 -0.98 -11.89
CA ALA A 36 -5.77 -1.61 -12.05
C ALA A 36 -5.87 -3.14 -12.16
N VAL A 37 -6.69 -3.78 -11.32
CA VAL A 37 -6.98 -5.23 -11.41
C VAL A 37 -7.57 -5.57 -12.78
N LEU A 38 -8.59 -4.84 -13.23
CA LEU A 38 -9.23 -5.09 -14.52
C LEU A 38 -8.23 -4.95 -15.67
N ILE A 39 -7.43 -3.88 -15.68
CA ILE A 39 -6.44 -3.65 -16.73
C ILE A 39 -5.39 -4.77 -16.76
N VAL A 40 -4.88 -5.21 -15.60
CA VAL A 40 -3.84 -6.23 -15.54
C VAL A 40 -4.37 -7.62 -15.90
N TYR A 41 -5.60 -7.95 -15.54
CA TYR A 41 -6.20 -9.23 -15.88
C TYR A 41 -6.60 -9.31 -17.36
N LEU A 42 -7.01 -8.19 -17.98
CA LEU A 42 -7.40 -8.13 -19.40
C LEU A 42 -6.22 -7.88 -20.35
N PHE A 43 -5.26 -7.06 -19.94
CA PHE A 43 -4.18 -6.53 -20.81
C PHE A 43 -2.77 -6.74 -20.23
N GLY A 44 -2.61 -7.59 -19.20
CA GLY A 44 -1.34 -7.74 -18.49
C GLY A 44 -0.16 -8.13 -19.39
N GLU A 45 -0.39 -9.01 -20.37
CA GLU A 45 0.64 -9.45 -21.32
C GLU A 45 1.06 -8.32 -22.25
N GLN A 46 0.11 -7.57 -22.79
CA GLN A 46 0.34 -6.42 -23.66
C GLN A 46 1.07 -5.29 -22.90
N LEU A 47 0.73 -5.07 -21.63
CA LEU A 47 1.43 -4.11 -20.77
C LEU A 47 2.90 -4.48 -20.59
N VAL A 48 3.19 -5.76 -20.35
CA VAL A 48 4.56 -6.24 -20.16
C VAL A 48 5.33 -6.17 -21.49
N LEU A 49 4.71 -6.55 -22.61
CA LEU A 49 5.30 -6.49 -23.95
C LEU A 49 5.65 -5.07 -24.41
N MET A 50 4.99 -4.03 -23.88
CA MET A 50 5.37 -2.64 -24.16
C MET A 50 6.71 -2.24 -23.53
N ILE A 51 7.18 -2.98 -22.53
CA ILE A 51 8.39 -2.66 -21.75
C ILE A 51 9.49 -3.69 -21.98
N ALA A 52 9.14 -4.97 -22.00
CA ALA A 52 10.07 -6.08 -22.11
C ALA A 52 10.25 -6.53 -23.57
N PRO A 53 11.48 -6.94 -23.98
CA PRO A 53 11.71 -7.53 -25.29
C PRO A 53 10.86 -8.79 -25.48
N ALA A 54 10.21 -8.91 -26.64
CA ALA A 54 9.34 -10.05 -26.98
C ALA A 54 10.08 -11.40 -27.08
N ASP A 55 11.42 -11.37 -27.14
CA ASP A 55 12.25 -12.54 -27.42
C ASP A 55 12.33 -13.55 -26.28
N ASN A 56 11.88 -13.18 -25.06
CA ASN A 56 11.94 -14.08 -23.91
C ASN A 56 10.58 -14.25 -23.22
N ARG A 57 9.82 -15.24 -23.69
CA ARG A 57 8.46 -15.55 -23.20
C ARG A 57 8.42 -15.88 -21.71
N GLU A 58 9.49 -16.47 -21.18
CA GLU A 58 9.62 -16.78 -19.75
C GLU A 58 9.60 -15.50 -18.89
N ILE A 59 10.25 -14.42 -19.35
CA ILE A 59 10.24 -13.12 -18.65
C ILE A 59 8.83 -12.53 -18.65
N ILE A 60 8.13 -12.64 -19.77
CA ILE A 60 6.77 -12.09 -19.93
C ILE A 60 5.81 -12.82 -18.99
N ASP A 61 5.79 -14.15 -19.03
CA ASP A 61 4.89 -14.97 -18.20
C ASP A 61 5.15 -14.74 -16.70
N THR A 62 6.43 -14.64 -16.34
CA THR A 62 6.87 -14.34 -14.97
C THR A 62 6.36 -12.96 -14.53
N ALA A 63 6.59 -11.91 -15.32
CA ALA A 63 6.13 -10.56 -14.99
C ALA A 63 4.60 -10.44 -14.92
N VAL A 64 3.87 -11.07 -15.85
CA VAL A 64 2.40 -11.09 -15.82
C VAL A 64 1.89 -11.82 -14.57
N ASN A 65 2.48 -12.95 -14.21
CA ASN A 65 2.12 -13.66 -12.98
C ASN A 65 2.39 -12.83 -11.73
N TYR A 66 3.52 -12.12 -11.66
CA TYR A 66 3.81 -11.19 -10.58
C TYR A 66 2.71 -10.14 -10.42
N LEU A 67 2.32 -9.50 -11.53
CA LEU A 67 1.30 -8.45 -11.55
C LEU A 67 -0.07 -9.01 -11.13
N ARG A 68 -0.46 -10.17 -11.65
CA ARG A 68 -1.73 -10.81 -11.30
C ARG A 68 -1.83 -11.18 -9.82
N ILE A 69 -0.71 -11.54 -9.19
CA ILE A 69 -0.63 -11.81 -7.74
C ILE A 69 -0.65 -10.50 -6.95
N ASN A 70 0.09 -9.47 -7.36
CA ASN A 70 0.30 -8.25 -6.56
C ASN A 70 -0.86 -7.25 -6.63
N VAL A 71 -1.43 -7.05 -7.82
CA VAL A 71 -2.38 -5.96 -8.08
C VAL A 71 -3.67 -6.09 -7.26
N PRO A 72 -4.22 -7.29 -6.97
CA PRO A 72 -5.30 -7.47 -6.01
C PRO A 72 -4.97 -6.98 -4.59
N PHE A 73 -3.70 -6.86 -4.20
CA PHE A 73 -3.30 -6.33 -2.90
C PHE A 73 -3.13 -4.81 -2.91
N TYR A 74 -3.38 -4.14 -4.03
CA TYR A 74 -3.35 -2.67 -4.09
C TYR A 74 -4.42 -2.03 -3.20
N TYR A 75 -5.51 -2.73 -2.88
CA TYR A 75 -6.46 -2.28 -1.86
C TYR A 75 -5.81 -2.15 -0.48
N ALA A 76 -4.98 -3.12 -0.08
CA ALA A 76 -4.23 -3.07 1.17
C ALA A 76 -3.18 -1.96 1.13
N LEU A 77 -2.44 -1.84 0.01
CA LEU A 77 -1.45 -0.80 -0.21
C LEU A 77 -2.05 0.61 -0.13
N ASN A 78 -3.20 0.84 -0.79
CA ASN A 78 -3.90 2.10 -0.78
C ASN A 78 -4.34 2.49 0.63
N THR A 79 -4.83 1.50 1.40
CA THR A 79 -5.22 1.70 2.80
C THR A 79 -4.01 2.10 3.65
N LEU A 80 -2.92 1.36 3.53
CA LEU A 80 -1.66 1.63 4.19
C LEU A 80 -1.15 3.05 3.91
N LEU A 81 -1.07 3.43 2.62
CA LEU A 81 -0.55 4.74 2.21
C LEU A 81 -1.44 5.88 2.67
N SER A 82 -2.76 5.74 2.51
CA SER A 82 -3.73 6.75 2.97
C SER A 82 -3.58 7.02 4.47
N LEU A 83 -3.52 5.96 5.28
CA LEU A 83 -3.39 6.10 6.74
C LEU A 83 -2.02 6.64 7.17
N ARG A 84 -0.94 6.24 6.50
CA ARG A 84 0.39 6.82 6.72
C ARG A 84 0.41 8.32 6.46
N CYS A 85 -0.18 8.74 5.34
CA CYS A 85 -0.26 10.14 5.00
C CYS A 85 -1.13 10.93 6.00
N THR A 86 -2.22 10.33 6.48
CA THR A 86 -3.02 10.93 7.56
C THR A 86 -2.23 11.09 8.84
N LEU A 87 -1.54 10.06 9.31
CA LEU A 87 -0.74 10.12 10.54
C LEU A 87 0.39 11.16 10.45
N GLN A 88 1.06 11.25 9.30
CA GLN A 88 2.04 12.31 9.03
C GLN A 88 1.38 13.69 9.05
N GLY A 89 0.20 13.82 8.44
CA GLY A 89 -0.55 15.07 8.44
C GLY A 89 -0.99 15.52 9.84
N LEU A 90 -1.21 14.57 10.75
CA LEU A 90 -1.55 14.80 12.16
C LEU A 90 -0.33 15.10 13.05
N GLY A 91 0.88 15.17 12.49
CA GLY A 91 2.12 15.39 13.25
C GLY A 91 2.65 14.14 13.97
N LYS A 92 2.07 12.95 13.74
CA LYS A 92 2.51 11.67 14.31
C LYS A 92 3.43 10.90 13.35
N SER A 93 4.39 11.60 12.74
CA SER A 93 5.29 11.05 11.70
C SER A 93 6.23 9.93 12.20
N VAL A 94 6.49 9.86 13.51
CA VAL A 94 7.34 8.81 14.12
C VAL A 94 6.76 7.41 13.90
N VAL A 95 5.43 7.27 13.93
CA VAL A 95 4.76 5.96 13.77
C VAL A 95 4.95 5.42 12.34
N PRO A 96 4.64 6.18 11.27
CA PRO A 96 4.93 5.76 9.89
C PRO A 96 6.40 5.44 9.63
N ILE A 97 7.33 6.19 10.24
CA ILE A 97 8.76 5.92 10.11
C ILE A 97 9.12 4.57 10.74
N GLY A 98 8.69 4.31 11.97
CA GLY A 98 8.92 3.02 12.63
C GLY A 98 8.32 1.84 11.85
N ALA A 99 7.09 1.99 11.35
CA ALA A 99 6.47 0.99 10.49
C ALA A 99 7.27 0.76 9.19
N SER A 100 7.83 1.80 8.59
CA SER A 100 8.64 1.69 7.37
C SER A 100 9.98 0.99 7.62
N ILE A 101 10.58 1.18 8.81
CA ILE A 101 11.79 0.45 9.22
C ILE A 101 11.48 -1.03 9.37
N VAL A 102 10.39 -1.38 10.05
CA VAL A 102 9.95 -2.78 10.22
C VAL A 102 9.68 -3.42 8.86
N GLU A 103 9.05 -2.71 7.91
CA GLU A 103 8.89 -3.20 6.54
C GLU A 103 10.22 -3.48 5.86
N MET A 104 11.20 -2.59 6.01
CA MET A 104 12.51 -2.77 5.38
C MET A 104 13.25 -3.98 5.97
N ILE A 105 13.19 -4.16 7.29
CA ILE A 105 13.73 -5.35 7.95
C ILE A 105 13.03 -6.61 7.43
N TRP A 106 11.70 -6.58 7.33
CA TRP A 106 10.95 -7.73 6.81
C TRP A 106 11.34 -8.06 5.36
N LYS A 107 11.57 -7.07 4.50
CA LYS A 107 12.09 -7.31 3.14
C LYS A 107 13.43 -8.02 3.16
N ILE A 108 14.35 -7.61 4.02
CA ILE A 108 15.65 -8.27 4.18
C ILE A 108 15.46 -9.72 4.63
N VAL A 109 14.58 -9.96 5.60
CA VAL A 109 14.25 -11.32 6.08
C VAL A 109 13.64 -12.17 4.98
N THR A 110 12.70 -11.64 4.19
CA THR A 110 12.15 -12.36 3.04
C THR A 110 13.25 -12.79 2.08
N VAL A 111 14.17 -11.87 1.74
CA VAL A 111 15.26 -12.17 0.79
C VAL A 111 16.19 -13.26 1.31
N VAL A 112 16.55 -13.22 2.59
CA VAL A 112 17.53 -14.15 3.17
C VAL A 112 16.92 -15.48 3.57
N ALA A 113 15.66 -15.53 4.01
CA ALA A 113 15.04 -16.73 4.59
C ALA A 113 13.92 -17.33 3.73
N VAL A 114 13.09 -16.49 3.08
CA VAL A 114 11.89 -16.96 2.36
C VAL A 114 12.20 -17.29 0.91
N ILE A 115 12.99 -16.47 0.21
CA ILE A 115 13.36 -16.72 -1.19
C ILE A 115 14.13 -18.05 -1.37
N PRO A 116 15.10 -18.44 -0.50
CA PRO A 116 15.81 -19.71 -0.68
C PRO A 116 14.92 -20.95 -0.57
N VAL A 117 13.78 -20.86 0.12
CA VAL A 117 12.85 -21.98 0.34
C VAL A 117 11.72 -21.97 -0.69
N CYS A 118 11.14 -20.80 -0.97
CA CYS A 118 9.95 -20.64 -1.80
C CYS A 118 10.24 -20.16 -3.23
N GLY A 119 11.51 -19.86 -3.54
CA GLY A 119 11.95 -19.37 -4.85
C GLY A 119 11.18 -18.13 -5.30
N TYR A 120 10.82 -18.10 -6.58
CA TYR A 120 10.10 -16.98 -7.21
C TYR A 120 8.72 -16.69 -6.59
N PHE A 121 8.03 -17.74 -6.12
CA PHE A 121 6.75 -17.55 -5.44
C PHE A 121 6.92 -16.76 -4.13
N GLY A 122 8.02 -17.00 -3.40
CA GLY A 122 8.40 -16.24 -2.22
C GLY A 122 8.59 -14.75 -2.50
N VAL A 123 9.12 -14.41 -3.67
CA VAL A 123 9.19 -13.02 -4.15
C VAL A 123 7.78 -12.47 -4.35
N CYS A 124 6.94 -13.16 -5.12
CA CYS A 124 5.60 -12.67 -5.49
C CYS A 124 4.68 -12.38 -4.29
N ILE A 125 4.78 -13.18 -3.23
CA ILE A 125 3.91 -13.05 -2.04
C ILE A 125 4.46 -12.09 -0.98
N SER A 126 5.74 -11.72 -1.07
CA SER A 126 6.42 -10.89 -0.08
C SER A 126 5.73 -9.53 0.08
N GLU A 127 5.53 -8.83 -1.03
CA GLU A 127 4.89 -7.51 -1.06
C GLU A 127 3.44 -7.54 -0.54
N PRO A 128 2.56 -8.47 -1.01
CA PRO A 128 1.25 -8.68 -0.42
C PRO A 128 1.24 -8.84 1.10
N ILE A 129 2.14 -9.68 1.63
CA ILE A 129 2.24 -9.96 3.07
C ILE A 129 2.67 -8.69 3.82
N ILE A 130 3.66 -7.97 3.30
CA ILE A 130 4.15 -6.73 3.92
C ILE A 130 3.04 -5.68 3.94
N TRP A 131 2.38 -5.44 2.82
CA TRP A 131 1.36 -4.40 2.73
C TRP A 131 0.16 -4.69 3.62
N THR A 132 -0.24 -5.96 3.72
CA THR A 132 -1.35 -6.37 4.60
C THR A 132 -0.96 -6.28 6.07
N ALA A 133 0.20 -6.81 6.47
CA ALA A 133 0.67 -6.77 7.86
C ALA A 133 0.89 -5.32 8.35
N SER A 134 1.61 -4.51 7.56
CA SER A 134 1.82 -3.10 7.87
C SER A 134 0.54 -2.28 7.80
N GLY A 135 -0.33 -2.59 6.83
CA GLY A 135 -1.64 -1.96 6.71
C GLY A 135 -2.47 -2.14 7.98
N LEU A 136 -2.50 -3.35 8.54
CA LEU A 136 -3.17 -3.65 9.80
C LEU A 136 -2.56 -2.88 10.97
N LEU A 137 -1.22 -2.91 11.12
CA LEU A 137 -0.54 -2.21 12.21
C LEU A 137 -0.79 -0.70 12.17
N VAL A 138 -0.63 -0.09 11.00
CA VAL A 138 -0.86 1.35 10.81
C VAL A 138 -2.34 1.70 10.99
N ALA A 139 -3.27 0.85 10.55
CA ALA A 139 -4.71 1.05 10.76
C ALA A 139 -5.09 1.06 12.25
N VAL A 140 -4.58 0.12 13.04
CA VAL A 140 -4.84 0.10 14.49
C VAL A 140 -4.33 1.38 15.14
N ILE A 141 -3.12 1.83 14.81
CA ILE A 141 -2.54 3.04 15.40
C ILE A 141 -3.29 4.29 14.91
N ALA A 142 -3.66 4.36 13.64
CA ALA A 142 -4.43 5.46 13.07
C ALA A 142 -5.81 5.59 13.74
N ILE A 143 -6.53 4.48 13.92
CA ILE A 143 -7.84 4.48 14.60
C ILE A 143 -7.70 4.95 16.06
N LYS A 144 -6.71 4.43 16.80
CA LYS A 144 -6.45 4.88 18.18
C LYS A 144 -6.13 6.38 18.24
N THR A 145 -5.30 6.86 17.32
CA THR A 145 -4.92 8.28 17.22
C THR A 145 -6.14 9.15 16.94
N LEU A 146 -6.96 8.79 15.94
CA LEU A 146 -8.15 9.54 15.58
C LEU A 146 -9.19 9.59 16.71
N ARG A 147 -9.37 8.50 17.46
CA ARG A 147 -10.26 8.46 18.63
C ARG A 147 -9.76 9.31 19.80
N ALA A 148 -8.45 9.45 19.98
CA ALA A 148 -7.89 10.30 21.03
C ALA A 148 -8.15 11.78 20.74
N PHE A 149 -8.04 12.21 19.48
CA PHE A 149 -8.37 13.57 19.06
C PHE A 149 -9.87 13.92 19.13
N GLU A 150 -10.76 12.92 19.14
CA GLU A 150 -12.20 13.13 19.27
C GLU A 150 -12.64 13.32 20.73
N LYS A 151 -11.81 12.92 21.69
CA LYS A 151 -12.07 13.06 23.13
C LYS A 151 -11.42 14.31 23.75
N ALA A 152 -10.56 15.00 22.99
CA ALA A 152 -9.85 16.21 23.41
C ALA A 152 -10.58 17.45 22.87
#